data_AF-A0A972R864-F1
#
_entry.id   AF-A0A972R864-F1
#
_cell.length_a   1.000
_cell.length_b   1.000
_cell.length_c   1.000
_cell.angle_alpha   90.00
_cell.angle_beta   90.00
_cell.angle_gamma   90.00
#
_symmetry.space_group_name_H-M   'P 1'
#
loop_
_entity.id
_entity.type
_entity.pdbx_description
1 polymer ?
#
loop_
_entity_poly.entity_id
_entity_poly.type
_entity_poly.pdbx_seq_one_letter_code
_entity_poly.pdbx_strand_id
1 'polypeptide(L)'
;MNKQAQIYRYIKKNPETTLQEIADAMPWDYFHNRNKHFGEICSRMVKRGAIQRVKKGIFIINPKPHRSPFPQKESFENQLSLKF
;
A
#
# COMPACT_ATOMS: atom_id res chain seq x y z
N MET A 1 16.62 11.53 -4.46
CA MET A 1 15.19 11.85 -4.24
C MET A 1 14.47 10.59 -3.75
N ASN A 2 13.78 10.62 -2.61
CA ASN A 2 13.14 9.41 -2.05
C ASN A 2 11.75 9.20 -2.65
N LYS A 3 11.67 8.38 -3.72
CA LYS A 3 10.44 8.06 -4.47
C LYS A 3 9.31 7.54 -3.56
N GLN A 4 9.63 6.67 -2.59
CA GLN A 4 8.65 6.09 -1.66
C GLN A 4 8.00 7.15 -0.77
N ALA A 5 8.80 8.10 -0.27
CA ALA A 5 8.31 9.18 0.57
C ALA A 5 7.34 10.11 -0.19
N GLN A 6 7.59 10.35 -1.48
CA GLN A 6 6.73 11.19 -2.31
C GLN A 6 5.41 10.49 -2.64
N ILE A 7 5.45 9.20 -2.99
CA ILE A 7 4.23 8.40 -3.18
C ILE A 7 3.39 8.41 -1.90
N TYR A 8 4.01 8.20 -0.74
CA TYR A 8 3.30 8.23 0.54
C TYR A 8 2.63 9.59 0.79
N ARG A 9 3.34 10.69 0.58
CA ARG A 9 2.77 12.05 0.72
C ARG A 9 1.62 12.30 -0.24
N TYR A 10 1.68 11.75 -1.45
CA TYR A 10 0.63 11.88 -2.44
C TYR A 10 -0.64 11.11 -2.05
N ILE A 11 -0.49 9.84 -1.66
CA ILE A 11 -1.61 9.01 -1.17
C ILE A 11 -2.21 9.60 0.12
N LYS A 12 -1.39 10.26 0.95
CA LYS A 12 -1.88 10.96 2.15
C LYS A 12 -2.84 12.10 1.81
N LYS A 13 -2.60 12.80 0.70
CA LYS A 13 -3.41 13.94 0.25
C LYS A 13 -4.63 13.51 -0.55
N ASN A 14 -4.49 12.43 -1.32
CA ASN A 14 -5.53 11.90 -2.20
C ASN A 14 -5.96 10.51 -1.71
N PRO A 15 -7.02 10.41 -0.88
CA PRO A 15 -7.53 9.11 -0.46
C PRO A 15 -7.97 8.29 -1.68
N GLU A 16 -7.67 7.00 -1.67
CA GLU A 16 -8.01 6.05 -2.75
C GLU A 16 -7.40 6.35 -4.11
N THR A 17 -6.07 6.38 -4.15
CA THR A 17 -5.34 6.72 -5.38
C THR A 17 -5.07 5.50 -6.25
N THR A 18 -5.23 5.66 -7.56
CA THR A 18 -4.89 4.63 -8.54
C THR A 18 -3.39 4.62 -8.87
N LEU A 19 -2.90 3.49 -9.36
CA LEU A 19 -1.50 3.37 -9.81
C LEU A 19 -1.18 4.37 -10.94
N GLN A 20 -2.15 4.60 -11.83
CA GLN A 20 -2.02 5.53 -12.94
C GLN A 20 -1.91 6.97 -12.44
N GLU A 21 -2.77 7.39 -11.50
CA GLU A 21 -2.68 8.72 -10.89
C GLU A 21 -1.34 8.96 -10.17
N ILE A 22 -0.82 7.94 -9.49
CA ILE A 22 0.50 8.03 -8.85
C ILE A 22 1.59 8.20 -9.92
N ALA A 23 1.50 7.48 -11.04
CA ALA A 23 2.45 7.53 -12.14
C ALA A 23 2.40 8.87 -12.90
N ASP A 24 1.22 9.48 -13.01
CA ASP A 24 1.00 10.77 -13.67
C ASP A 24 1.46 11.94 -12.78
N ALA A 25 1.18 11.88 -11.47
CA ALA A 25 1.59 12.89 -10.51
C ALA A 25 3.11 12.93 -10.25
N MET A 26 3.82 11.88 -10.64
CA MET A 26 5.26 11.74 -10.42
C MET A 26 5.98 11.67 -11.76
N PRO A 27 6.38 12.81 -12.35
CA PRO A 27 7.06 12.86 -13.64
C PRO A 27 8.53 12.43 -13.53
N TRP A 28 8.83 11.40 -12.73
CA TRP A 28 10.15 10.81 -12.68
C TRP A 28 10.35 9.93 -13.89
N ASP A 29 11.54 10.01 -14.49
CA ASP A 29 12.12 9.11 -15.47
C ASP A 29 11.16 8.63 -16.58
N TYR A 30 11.48 8.94 -17.84
CA TYR A 30 10.75 8.42 -19.00
C TYR A 30 10.99 6.90 -19.13
N PHE A 31 10.22 6.11 -18.41
CA PHE A 31 10.23 4.66 -18.52
C PHE A 31 9.09 4.21 -19.42
N HIS A 32 9.42 3.49 -20.49
CA HIS A 32 8.45 2.79 -21.35
C HIS A 32 7.48 1.90 -20.52
N ASN A 33 7.94 1.41 -19.36
CA ASN A 33 7.17 0.56 -18.44
C ASN A 33 6.90 1.23 -17.08
N ARG A 34 6.52 2.52 -17.09
CA ARG A 34 6.29 3.32 -15.89
C ARG A 34 5.37 2.62 -14.88
N ASN A 35 4.24 2.08 -15.32
CA ASN A 35 3.28 1.39 -14.45
C ASN A 35 3.88 0.16 -13.74
N LYS A 36 4.78 -0.59 -14.39
CA LYS A 36 5.47 -1.72 -13.75
C LYS A 36 6.38 -1.24 -12.62
N HIS A 37 7.15 -0.18 -12.85
CA HIS A 37 8.07 0.39 -11.86
C HIS A 37 7.32 0.91 -10.62
N PHE A 38 6.27 1.72 -10.83
CA PHE A 38 5.44 2.19 -9.72
C PHE A 38 4.73 1.05 -9.01
N GLY A 39 4.27 0.03 -9.75
CA GLY A 39 3.65 -1.16 -9.17
C GLY A 39 4.60 -1.91 -8.23
N GLU A 40 5.88 -2.02 -8.59
CA GLU A 40 6.89 -2.64 -7.76
C GLU A 40 7.17 -1.82 -6.49
N ILE A 41 7.30 -0.50 -6.61
CA ILE A 41 7.50 0.40 -5.46
C ILE A 41 6.31 0.30 -4.50
N CYS A 42 5.09 0.41 -5.00
CA CYS A 42 3.88 0.31 -4.18
C CYS A 42 3.78 -1.07 -3.51
N SER A 43 4.11 -2.15 -4.22
CA SER A 43 4.12 -3.50 -3.64
C SER A 43 5.10 -3.64 -2.47
N ARG A 44 6.30 -3.04 -2.58
CA ARG A 44 7.27 -2.97 -1.46
C ARG A 44 6.73 -2.16 -0.29
N MET A 45 6.03 -1.06 -0.55
CA MET A 45 5.41 -0.23 0.50
C MET A 45 4.25 -0.95 1.19
N VAL A 46 3.45 -1.72 0.44
CA VAL A 46 2.40 -2.59 0.99
C VAL A 46 3.01 -3.67 1.89
N LYS A 47 4.07 -4.35 1.43
CA LYS A 47 4.76 -5.37 2.23
C LYS A 47 5.36 -4.81 3.52
N ARG A 48 5.79 -3.54 3.51
CA ARG A 48 6.29 -2.80 4.69
C ARG A 48 5.17 -2.24 5.57
N GLY A 49 3.91 -2.42 5.18
CA GLY A 49 2.75 -1.90 5.91
C GLY A 49 2.60 -0.37 5.86
N ALA A 50 3.31 0.35 4.99
CA ALA A 50 3.19 1.81 4.88
C ALA A 50 1.89 2.25 4.20
N ILE A 51 1.45 1.46 3.21
CA ILE A 51 0.19 1.63 2.48
C ILE A 51 -0.51 0.28 2.40
N GLN A 52 -1.79 0.27 2.08
CA GLN A 52 -2.55 -0.94 1.84
C GLN A 52 -3.22 -0.88 0.47
N ARG A 53 -3.42 -2.05 -0.14
CA ARG A 53 -4.08 -2.19 -1.43
C ARG A 53 -5.53 -2.59 -1.20
N VAL A 54 -6.46 -1.72 -1.60
CA VAL A 54 -7.91 -1.99 -1.43
C VAL A 54 -8.44 -2.84 -2.58
N LYS A 55 -8.05 -2.50 -3.81
CA LYS A 55 -8.41 -3.20 -5.04
C LYS A 55 -7.22 -3.26 -5.98
N LYS A 56 -7.33 -4.04 -7.06
CA LYS A 56 -6.28 -4.13 -8.09
C LYS A 56 -5.96 -2.74 -8.63
N GLY A 57 -4.82 -2.20 -8.23
CA GLY A 57 -4.33 -0.90 -8.68
C GLY A 57 -4.78 0.30 -7.84
N ILE A 58 -5.52 0.11 -6.74
CA ILE A 58 -5.97 1.18 -5.83
C ILE A 58 -5.29 1.05 -4.48
N PHE A 59 -4.74 2.16 -3.97
CA PHE A 59 -3.95 2.21 -2.74
C PHE A 59 -4.47 3.28 -1.77
N ILE A 60 -4.44 2.96 -0.48
CA ILE A 60 -4.72 3.91 0.61
C ILE A 60 -3.64 3.84 1.68
N ILE A 61 -3.59 4.83 2.55
CA ILE A 61 -2.71 4.77 3.73
C ILE A 61 -3.15 3.65 4.65
N ASN A 62 -2.18 2.91 5.17
CA ASN A 62 -2.45 1.96 6.22
C ASN A 62 -2.51 2.71 7.57
N PRO A 63 -3.67 2.76 8.25
CA PRO A 63 -3.81 3.44 9.53
C PRO A 63 -3.05 2.74 10.66
N LYS A 64 -2.73 1.45 10.51
CA LYS A 64 -1.97 0.66 11.50
C LYS A 64 -0.72 0.11 10.80
N PRO A 65 0.38 0.87 10.72
CA PRO A 65 1.59 0.40 10.07
C PRO A 65 2.07 -0.89 10.73
N HIS A 66 2.01 -1.99 9.98
CA HIS A 66 2.31 -3.31 10.53
C HIS A 66 3.81 -3.38 10.85
N ARG A 67 4.16 -3.41 12.14
CA ARG A 67 5.52 -3.66 12.62
C ARG A 67 5.69 -5.13 12.96
N SER A 68 5.49 -6.06 12.03
CA SER A 68 6.12 -7.37 12.21
C SER A 68 6.42 -8.09 10.89
N PRO A 69 7.52 -8.85 10.84
CA PRO A 69 7.85 -9.71 9.70
C PRO A 69 7.00 -10.99 9.63
N PHE A 70 5.98 -11.13 10.48
CA PHE A 70 5.15 -12.33 10.57
C PHE A 70 3.67 -12.02 10.28
N PRO A 71 2.94 -12.92 9.61
CA PRO A 71 1.49 -12.80 9.48
C PRO A 71 0.85 -12.84 10.87
N GLN A 72 0.08 -11.81 11.23
CA GLN A 72 -0.79 -11.86 12.40
C GLN A 72 -1.86 -12.90 12.11
N LYS A 73 -1.72 -14.10 12.71
CA LYS A 73 -2.84 -15.04 12.78
C LYS A 73 -3.93 -14.30 13.56
N GLU A 74 -5.06 -14.02 12.91
CA GLU A 74 -6.26 -13.57 13.64
C GLU A 74 -6.50 -14.56 14.78
N SER A 75 -6.62 -14.05 16.00
CA SER A 75 -6.83 -14.83 17.20
C SER A 75 -8.13 -15.63 17.07
N PHE A 76 -8.01 -16.95 16.94
CA PHE A 76 -9.10 -17.93 16.90
C PHE A 76 -9.99 -17.93 18.17
N GLU A 77 -9.69 -17.10 19.17
CA GLU A 77 -10.35 -17.09 20.48
C GLU A 77 -11.81 -16.61 20.44
N ASN A 78 -12.25 -15.89 19.40
CA ASN A 78 -13.64 -15.41 19.31
C ASN A 78 -14.65 -16.45 18.78
N GLN A 79 -14.24 -17.68 18.49
CA GLN A 79 -15.17 -18.72 18.00
C GLN A 79 -15.63 -19.73 19.07
N LEU A 80 -15.05 -19.71 20.27
CA LEU A 80 -15.36 -20.68 21.33
C LEU A 80 -16.40 -20.20 22.36
N SER A 81 -16.84 -18.93 22.32
CA SER A 81 -17.80 -18.40 23.31
C SER A 81 -19.28 -18.55 22.93
N LEU A 82 -19.61 -19.25 21.83
CA LEU A 82 -20.99 -19.42 21.34
C LEU A 82 -21.48 -20.88 21.39
N LYS A 83 -20.87 -21.70 22.24
CA LYS A 83 -21.38 -23.04 22.57
C LYS A 83 -21.43 -23.24 24.08
N PHE A 84 -22.36 -22.56 24.75
CA PHE A 84 -22.95 -23.01 26.01
C PHE A 84 -24.40 -22.55 26.05
#